data_AF-A0A7W1A441-F1
#
_entry.id   AF-A0A7W1A441-F1
#
_cell.length_a   1.000
_cell.length_b   1.000
_cell.length_c   1.000
_cell.angle_alpha   90.00
_cell.angle_beta   90.00
_cell.angle_gamma   90.00
#
_symmetry.space_group_name_H-M   'P 1'
#
loop_
_entity.id
_entity.type
_entity.pdbx_description
1 polymer ?
#
loop_
_entity_poly.entity_id
_entity_poly.type
_entity_poly.pdbx_seq_one_letter_code
_entity_poly.pdbx_strand_id
1 'polypeptide(L)'
;MRVSRPLFLALAVAACARDSAPPPRVADSTGSSGSPVVSVTPVTRVHGMNESVSWQLSPDRSAILVVADPAGAEGDPFPNGFFFGSETRGYQVQMDSVWDVAPSPDWKWIGFGRAWDTHKGESGEINLVGDVARRTRIDSATIVASSFPSSGMVNSRAMAQAGVIHVPEDPRAAGAADSAAPRLFPIARGWRVRWTTGGALLALGNSPARATDSEGSETWTSLDPKTGAFHGTLPTSSKLAENRFIAGPFLEPAPMTERSATALPVDMQKAPPITIQRGEKKFTVQSERGVITIVEPGTAGASPRVVGAGVALAATAGGRYIVALSPAVQKGDGRFPIEAVVYTVAW
;
A
#
# COMPACT_ATOMS: atom_id res chain seq x y z
N MET A 1 51.86 14.76 37.08
CA MET A 1 50.66 15.31 36.41
C MET A 1 50.05 14.22 35.55
N ARG A 2 48.88 13.70 35.93
CA ARG A 2 48.09 12.73 35.14
C ARG A 2 47.09 13.53 34.31
N VAL A 3 47.05 13.33 33.00
CA VAL A 3 46.04 13.94 32.11
C VAL A 3 45.18 12.82 31.52
N SER A 4 43.90 12.92 31.80
CA SER A 4 42.83 11.95 31.56
C SER A 4 42.51 11.75 30.07
N ARG A 5 42.21 10.51 29.70
CA ARG A 5 41.58 10.15 28.41
C ARG A 5 40.07 10.47 28.47
N PRO A 6 39.47 11.06 27.43
CA PRO A 6 38.02 11.16 27.35
C PRO A 6 37.42 9.82 26.92
N LEU A 7 36.45 9.37 27.73
CA LEU A 7 35.55 8.26 27.50
C LEU A 7 34.50 8.70 26.47
N PHE A 8 34.54 8.17 25.24
CA PHE A 8 33.46 8.39 24.28
C PHE A 8 32.27 7.50 24.65
N LEU A 9 31.25 8.14 25.22
CA LEU A 9 29.95 7.55 25.53
C LEU A 9 29.13 7.44 24.25
N ALA A 10 28.61 6.23 23.98
CA ALA A 10 27.67 5.98 22.88
C ALA A 10 26.36 6.74 23.10
N LEU A 11 25.96 7.55 22.12
CA LEU A 11 24.59 8.06 21.99
C LEU A 11 23.88 7.28 20.88
N ALA A 12 23.11 6.28 21.29
CA ALA A 12 22.08 5.69 20.43
C ALA A 12 20.91 6.69 20.36
N VAL A 13 20.77 7.39 19.24
CA VAL A 13 19.61 8.24 18.98
C VAL A 13 18.53 7.35 18.35
N ALA A 14 17.61 6.89 19.21
CA ALA A 14 16.34 6.32 18.79
C ALA A 14 15.45 7.43 18.22
N ALA A 15 15.20 7.42 16.90
CA ALA A 15 14.14 8.20 16.30
C ALA A 15 12.81 7.48 16.53
N CYS A 16 11.97 8.04 17.41
CA CYS A 16 10.62 7.58 17.68
C CYS A 16 9.70 7.86 16.49
N ALA A 17 9.38 6.81 15.72
CA ALA A 17 8.08 6.68 15.06
C ALA A 17 7.18 5.83 15.97
N ARG A 18 6.27 6.47 16.72
CA ARG A 18 5.17 5.81 17.48
C ARG A 18 3.95 5.69 16.56
N ASP A 19 3.12 4.65 16.57
CA ASP A 19 3.03 3.43 17.37
C ASP A 19 3.08 2.21 16.44
N SER A 20 3.90 1.23 16.77
CA SER A 20 3.87 -0.09 16.13
C SER A 20 4.03 -1.13 17.21
N ALA A 21 2.95 -1.86 17.51
CA ALA A 21 3.14 -3.21 17.99
C ALA A 21 4.06 -3.93 17.01
N PRO A 22 5.06 -4.72 17.46
CA PRO A 22 5.88 -5.50 16.55
C PRO A 22 4.96 -6.34 15.66
N PRO A 23 5.21 -6.41 14.34
CA PRO A 23 4.45 -7.32 13.49
C PRO A 23 4.57 -8.74 14.06
N PRO A 24 3.49 -9.54 14.06
CA PRO A 24 3.52 -10.90 14.57
C PRO A 24 4.60 -11.67 13.81
N ARG A 25 5.63 -12.11 14.54
CA ARG A 25 6.67 -13.01 14.02
C ARG A 25 6.14 -14.43 14.18
N VAL A 26 5.85 -15.11 13.09
CA VAL A 26 5.64 -16.56 13.12
C VAL A 26 7.03 -17.20 13.06
N ALA A 27 7.58 -17.49 14.24
CA ALA A 27 8.73 -18.39 14.34
C ALA A 27 8.18 -19.80 14.53
N ASP A 28 8.17 -20.61 13.47
CA ASP A 28 7.89 -22.04 13.61
C ASP A 28 9.16 -22.71 14.15
N SER A 29 9.13 -23.08 15.43
CA SER A 29 10.25 -23.68 16.14
C SER A 29 10.20 -25.19 16.04
N THR A 30 10.57 -25.76 14.90
CA THR A 30 11.05 -27.15 14.83
C THR A 30 12.26 -27.27 13.88
N GLY A 31 13.44 -27.44 14.48
CA GLY A 31 14.61 -28.19 13.97
C GLY A 31 15.11 -28.00 12.53
N SER A 32 16.37 -27.59 12.44
CA SER A 32 17.30 -27.63 11.29
C SER A 32 17.37 -26.38 10.41
N SER A 33 18.58 -26.11 9.92
CA SER A 33 19.03 -24.91 9.22
C SER A 33 18.12 -24.43 8.09
N GLY A 34 17.74 -23.15 8.11
CA GLY A 34 17.43 -22.40 6.88
C GLY A 34 15.99 -21.93 6.65
N SER A 35 15.10 -21.92 7.65
CA SER A 35 13.79 -21.27 7.51
C SER A 35 13.98 -19.78 7.22
N PRO A 36 13.38 -19.23 6.13
CA PRO A 36 13.50 -17.82 5.82
C PRO A 36 12.92 -16.98 6.96
N VAL A 37 13.54 -15.84 7.26
CA VAL A 37 12.92 -14.88 8.19
C VAL A 37 11.81 -14.20 7.41
N VAL A 38 10.57 -14.44 7.81
CA VAL A 38 9.41 -13.86 7.15
C VAL A 38 8.75 -12.82 8.05
N SER A 39 8.59 -11.62 7.53
CA SER A 39 7.71 -10.62 8.14
C SER A 39 6.44 -10.47 7.32
N VAL A 40 5.30 -10.38 8.00
CA VAL A 40 3.99 -10.18 7.38
C VAL A 40 3.60 -8.73 7.54
N THR A 41 3.22 -8.08 6.44
CA THR A 41 2.70 -6.70 6.45
C THR A 41 1.30 -6.71 5.83
N PRO A 42 0.24 -6.30 6.54
CA PRO A 42 -1.07 -6.12 5.92
C PRO A 42 -1.01 -4.98 4.89
N VAL A 43 -1.73 -5.12 3.78
CA VAL A 43 -1.78 -4.08 2.73
C VAL A 43 -2.54 -2.85 3.23
N THR A 44 -3.68 -3.09 3.89
CA THR A 44 -4.48 -2.08 4.59
C THR A 44 -4.66 -2.46 6.05
N ARG A 45 -4.79 -1.47 6.93
CA ARG A 45 -5.15 -1.66 8.35
C ARG A 45 -6.65 -1.51 8.61
N VAL A 46 -7.43 -1.20 7.58
CA VAL A 46 -8.88 -1.12 7.65
C VAL A 46 -9.45 -2.53 7.47
N HIS A 47 -10.39 -2.91 8.33
CA HIS A 47 -11.00 -4.25 8.32
C HIS A 47 -12.52 -4.12 8.42
N GLY A 48 -13.25 -5.15 7.98
CA GLY A 48 -14.70 -5.22 8.17
C GLY A 48 -15.54 -4.59 7.06
N MET A 49 -14.95 -4.34 5.88
CA MET A 49 -15.64 -3.89 4.67
C MET A 49 -15.29 -4.78 3.47
N ASN A 50 -16.17 -4.82 2.47
CA ASN A 50 -15.86 -5.45 1.18
C ASN A 50 -14.54 -4.89 0.66
N GLU A 51 -13.64 -5.72 0.13
CA GLU A 51 -12.32 -5.26 -0.29
C GLU A 51 -11.92 -5.88 -1.63
N SER A 52 -11.49 -5.04 -2.57
CA SER A 52 -10.80 -5.52 -3.76
C SER A 52 -9.29 -5.37 -3.58
N VAL A 53 -8.54 -6.39 -3.97
CA VAL A 53 -7.07 -6.36 -3.95
C VAL A 53 -6.58 -6.27 -5.37
N SER A 54 -5.63 -5.39 -5.65
CA SER A 54 -4.96 -5.31 -6.95
C SER A 54 -3.47 -5.10 -6.80
N TRP A 55 -2.69 -5.46 -7.82
CA TRP A 55 -1.25 -5.25 -7.78
C TRP A 55 -0.67 -4.89 -9.14
N GLN A 56 0.46 -4.20 -9.13
CA GLN A 56 1.25 -3.89 -10.31
C GLN A 56 2.71 -4.28 -10.04
N LEU A 57 3.35 -4.88 -11.05
CA LEU A 57 4.78 -5.21 -11.02
C LEU A 57 5.56 -4.22 -11.89
N SER A 58 6.79 -3.92 -11.50
CA SER A 58 7.73 -3.21 -12.38
C SER A 58 8.03 -4.05 -13.63
N PRO A 59 8.50 -3.43 -14.74
CA PRO A 59 8.81 -4.17 -15.97
C PRO A 59 9.80 -5.32 -15.79
N ASP A 60 10.79 -5.14 -14.91
CA ASP A 60 11.78 -6.15 -14.51
C ASP A 60 11.29 -7.07 -13.37
N ARG A 61 10.07 -6.84 -12.89
CA ARG A 61 9.41 -7.52 -11.76
C ARG A 61 10.19 -7.43 -10.44
N SER A 62 11.17 -6.54 -10.32
CA SER A 62 11.95 -6.33 -9.10
C SER A 62 11.23 -5.49 -8.04
N ALA A 63 10.13 -4.84 -8.41
CA ALA A 63 9.28 -4.09 -7.48
C ALA A 63 7.81 -4.43 -7.68
N ILE A 64 7.03 -4.25 -6.62
CA ILE A 64 5.60 -4.51 -6.57
C ILE A 64 4.90 -3.38 -5.81
N LEU A 65 3.76 -2.94 -6.34
CA LEU A 65 2.80 -2.08 -5.68
C LEU A 65 1.50 -2.87 -5.52
N VAL A 66 0.98 -2.95 -4.31
CA VAL A 66 -0.27 -3.65 -3.97
C VAL A 66 -1.23 -2.63 -3.38
N VAL A 67 -2.48 -2.66 -3.81
CA VAL A 67 -3.54 -1.77 -3.32
C VAL A 67 -4.67 -2.64 -2.79
N ALA A 68 -5.10 -2.31 -1.58
CA ALA A 68 -6.32 -2.78 -0.95
C ALA A 68 -7.34 -1.64 -1.02
N ASP A 69 -8.44 -1.90 -1.72
CA ASP A 69 -9.48 -0.96 -2.10
C ASP A 69 -10.78 -1.40 -1.40
N PRO A 70 -10.98 -0.98 -0.14
CA PRO A 70 -12.20 -1.27 0.59
C PRO A 70 -13.36 -0.47 -0.01
N ALA A 71 -14.49 -1.13 -0.27
CA ALA A 71 -15.72 -0.49 -0.68
C ALA A 71 -16.62 -0.26 0.54
N GLY A 72 -17.14 0.96 0.67
CA GLY A 72 -18.15 1.30 1.67
C GLY A 72 -19.49 0.62 1.40
N ALA A 73 -20.40 0.70 2.38
CA ALA A 73 -21.77 0.24 2.20
C ALA A 73 -22.39 0.92 0.98
N GLU A 74 -23.14 0.17 0.18
CA GLU A 74 -23.81 0.67 -1.04
C GLU A 74 -22.87 1.19 -2.14
N GLY A 75 -21.56 0.89 -2.07
CA GLY A 75 -20.56 1.35 -3.04
C GLY A 75 -20.08 2.78 -2.79
N ASP A 76 -20.27 3.30 -1.57
CA ASP A 76 -19.66 4.55 -1.13
C ASP A 76 -18.12 4.43 -1.15
N PRO A 77 -17.41 5.45 -1.64
CA PRO A 77 -15.96 5.39 -1.77
C PRO A 77 -15.27 5.43 -0.41
N PHE A 78 -14.32 4.54 -0.20
CA PHE A 78 -13.54 4.49 1.05
C PHE A 78 -12.04 4.69 0.76
N PRO A 79 -11.27 5.30 1.67
CA PRO A 79 -9.83 5.41 1.46
C PRO A 79 -9.11 4.05 1.45
N ASN A 80 -8.23 3.91 0.47
CA ASN A 80 -7.43 2.71 0.21
C ASN A 80 -6.22 2.62 1.13
N GLY A 81 -5.65 1.42 1.17
CA GLY A 81 -4.31 1.15 1.68
C GLY A 81 -3.42 0.64 0.55
N PHE A 82 -2.12 0.93 0.62
CA PHE A 82 -1.17 0.34 -0.31
C PHE A 82 0.11 -0.12 0.38
N PHE A 83 0.73 -1.14 -0.23
CA PHE A 83 2.09 -1.59 0.05
C PHE A 83 2.94 -1.45 -1.20
N PHE A 84 4.15 -0.94 -1.05
CA PHE A 84 5.18 -0.97 -2.08
C PHE A 84 6.43 -1.68 -1.57
N GLY A 85 7.04 -2.52 -2.40
CA GLY A 85 8.32 -3.18 -2.12
C GLY A 85 9.21 -3.23 -3.35
N SER A 86 10.51 -2.97 -3.19
CA SER A 86 11.54 -3.10 -4.22
C SER A 86 12.69 -3.96 -3.73
N GLU A 87 12.96 -5.05 -4.45
CA GLU A 87 14.01 -6.02 -4.12
C GLU A 87 15.40 -5.44 -4.36
N THR A 88 15.58 -4.81 -5.53
CA THR A 88 16.84 -4.24 -6.02
C THR A 88 17.30 -3.10 -5.14
N ARG A 89 16.38 -2.29 -4.63
CA ARG A 89 16.67 -1.20 -3.70
C ARG A 89 16.55 -1.62 -2.24
N GLY A 90 15.96 -2.78 -1.93
CA GLY A 90 15.71 -3.19 -0.55
C GLY A 90 14.83 -2.23 0.25
N TYR A 91 13.90 -1.56 -0.43
CA TYR A 91 13.01 -0.54 0.13
C TYR A 91 11.57 -1.05 0.19
N GLN A 92 10.84 -0.71 1.25
CA GLN A 92 9.40 -0.94 1.33
C GLN A 92 8.69 0.18 2.09
N VAL A 93 7.42 0.40 1.77
CA VAL A 93 6.55 1.35 2.46
C VAL A 93 5.11 0.86 2.43
N GLN A 94 4.38 1.12 3.51
CA GLN A 94 2.95 0.87 3.62
C GLN A 94 2.26 2.16 4.04
N MET A 95 1.11 2.46 3.45
CA MET A 95 0.33 3.63 3.80
C MET A 95 -1.16 3.36 3.65
N ASP A 96 -1.91 3.75 4.68
CA ASP A 96 -3.38 3.75 4.68
C ASP A 96 -3.93 5.14 4.37
N SER A 97 -5.24 5.22 4.13
CA SER A 97 -5.97 6.46 3.92
C SER A 97 -5.49 7.22 2.69
N VAL A 98 -5.52 6.57 1.52
CA VAL A 98 -5.24 7.20 0.23
C VAL A 98 -6.42 7.02 -0.75
N TRP A 99 -6.71 8.00 -1.58
CA TRP A 99 -7.74 7.89 -2.62
C TRP A 99 -7.23 7.19 -3.88
N ASP A 100 -5.94 7.34 -4.18
CA ASP A 100 -5.31 6.71 -5.33
C ASP A 100 -3.79 6.67 -5.14
N VAL A 101 -3.13 5.77 -5.85
CA VAL A 101 -1.68 5.60 -5.85
C VAL A 101 -1.18 5.15 -7.22
N ALA A 102 -0.04 5.68 -7.65
CA ALA A 102 0.58 5.33 -8.92
C ALA A 102 2.12 5.36 -8.82
N PRO A 103 2.83 4.34 -9.30
CA PRO A 103 4.28 4.40 -9.44
C PRO A 103 4.66 5.20 -10.69
N SER A 104 5.79 5.89 -10.65
CA SER A 104 6.36 6.50 -11.86
C SER A 104 6.79 5.41 -12.85
N PRO A 105 6.89 5.72 -14.16
CA PRO A 105 7.30 4.73 -15.17
C PRO A 105 8.66 4.08 -14.89
N ASP A 106 9.58 4.81 -14.25
CA ASP A 106 10.90 4.34 -13.82
C ASP A 106 10.92 3.75 -12.40
N TRP A 107 9.77 3.69 -11.73
CA TRP A 107 9.58 3.17 -10.37
C TRP A 107 10.45 3.86 -9.30
N LYS A 108 10.91 5.08 -9.56
CA LYS A 108 11.68 5.91 -8.61
C LYS A 108 10.80 6.74 -7.69
N TRP A 109 9.53 6.90 -8.04
CA TRP A 109 8.58 7.69 -7.30
C TRP A 109 7.26 6.96 -7.15
N ILE A 110 6.58 7.23 -6.05
CA ILE A 110 5.21 6.82 -5.81
C ILE A 110 4.43 8.09 -5.59
N GLY A 111 3.47 8.38 -6.47
CA GLY A 111 2.51 9.46 -6.31
C GLY A 111 1.26 8.93 -5.64
N PHE A 112 0.67 9.69 -4.72
CA PHE A 112 -0.54 9.28 -4.02
C PHE A 112 -1.42 10.48 -3.67
N GLY A 113 -2.72 10.24 -3.51
CA GLY A 113 -3.67 11.21 -2.96
C GLY A 113 -4.01 10.88 -1.53
N ARG A 114 -3.49 11.61 -0.54
CA ARG A 114 -3.84 11.41 0.87
C ARG A 114 -5.30 11.75 1.12
N ALA A 115 -6.03 10.85 1.75
CA ALA A 115 -7.42 11.06 2.12
C ALA A 115 -7.56 11.83 3.44
N TRP A 116 -8.51 12.76 3.45
CA TRP A 116 -8.92 13.55 4.60
C TRP A 116 -10.43 13.63 4.67
N ASP A 117 -11.00 13.30 5.81
CA ASP A 117 -12.40 13.58 6.10
C ASP A 117 -12.55 15.05 6.50
N THR A 118 -13.49 15.74 5.88
CA THR A 118 -13.76 17.16 6.13
C THR A 118 -15.09 17.39 6.85
N HIS A 119 -16.00 16.41 6.80
CA HIS A 119 -17.30 16.43 7.49
C HIS A 119 -17.75 15.01 7.86
N LYS A 120 -18.14 14.79 9.12
CA LYS A 120 -18.85 13.58 9.59
C LYS A 120 -20.33 13.95 9.85
N GLY A 121 -21.26 13.09 9.44
CA GLY A 121 -22.70 13.35 9.55
C GLY A 121 -23.25 13.44 10.98
N GLU A 122 -24.48 13.98 11.06
CA GLU A 122 -25.47 14.19 12.15
C GLU A 122 -25.08 14.42 13.62
N SER A 123 -23.97 13.90 14.16
CA SER A 123 -23.51 14.29 15.50
C SER A 123 -22.59 15.50 15.38
N GLY A 124 -23.17 16.70 15.40
CA GLY A 124 -22.42 17.95 15.30
C GLY A 124 -21.30 18.04 16.34
N GLU A 125 -20.05 17.88 15.91
CA GLU A 125 -18.89 18.41 16.64
C GLU A 125 -17.60 18.47 15.79
N ILE A 126 -16.84 19.52 16.09
CA ILE A 126 -15.49 19.90 15.63
C ILE A 126 -15.42 20.39 14.17
N ASN A 127 -14.89 21.61 14.02
CA ASN A 127 -14.51 22.22 12.74
C ASN A 127 -13.41 21.38 12.06
N LEU A 128 -13.77 20.22 11.52
CA LEU A 128 -12.88 19.29 10.82
C LEU A 128 -12.16 19.99 9.67
N VAL A 129 -12.83 20.92 9.00
CA VAL A 129 -12.21 21.77 7.97
C VAL A 129 -11.04 22.58 8.56
N GLY A 130 -11.20 23.21 9.72
CA GLY A 130 -10.14 23.96 10.40
C GLY A 130 -8.98 23.09 10.88
N ASP A 131 -9.26 21.86 11.32
CA ASP A 131 -8.21 20.88 11.68
C ASP A 131 -7.47 20.36 10.46
N VAL A 132 -8.18 20.03 9.38
CA VAL A 132 -7.59 19.65 8.10
C VAL A 132 -6.78 20.82 7.54
N ALA A 133 -7.27 22.05 7.60
CA ALA A 133 -6.54 23.25 7.20
C ALA A 133 -5.20 23.38 7.92
N ARG A 134 -5.21 23.19 9.25
CA ARG A 134 -4.00 23.25 10.07
C ARG A 134 -3.00 22.15 9.73
N ARG A 135 -3.48 20.91 9.51
CA ARG A 135 -2.63 19.74 9.21
C ARG A 135 -2.06 19.77 7.81
N THR A 136 -2.86 20.21 6.84
CA THR A 136 -2.52 20.21 5.41
C THR A 136 -1.84 21.51 4.96
N ARG A 137 -1.98 22.58 5.75
CA ARG A 137 -1.59 23.96 5.41
C ARG A 137 -2.33 24.48 4.17
N ILE A 138 -3.53 24.00 3.93
CA ILE A 138 -4.44 24.48 2.89
C ILE A 138 -5.51 25.33 3.58
N ASP A 139 -5.88 26.47 3.00
CA ASP A 139 -6.90 27.31 3.60
C ASP A 139 -8.29 26.64 3.57
N SER A 140 -9.12 26.96 4.56
CA SER A 140 -10.45 26.36 4.71
C SER A 140 -11.35 26.57 3.49
N ALA A 141 -11.23 27.70 2.77
CA ALA A 141 -12.07 27.97 1.61
C ALA A 141 -11.69 27.04 0.45
N THR A 142 -10.39 26.83 0.21
CA THR A 142 -9.90 25.85 -0.76
C THR A 142 -10.30 24.43 -0.39
N ILE A 143 -10.25 24.05 0.89
CA ILE A 143 -10.71 22.73 1.36
C ILE A 143 -12.19 22.54 1.06
N VAL A 144 -13.03 23.51 1.42
CA VAL A 144 -14.49 23.43 1.16
C VAL A 144 -14.75 23.32 -0.34
N ALA A 145 -14.13 24.18 -1.15
CA ALA A 145 -14.30 24.19 -2.60
C ALA A 145 -13.80 22.91 -3.29
N SER A 146 -12.76 22.27 -2.74
CA SER A 146 -12.16 21.06 -3.33
C SER A 146 -12.67 19.77 -2.69
N SER A 147 -13.51 19.86 -1.66
CA SER A 147 -14.12 18.68 -1.05
C SER A 147 -15.15 18.04 -1.97
N PHE A 148 -15.41 16.75 -1.79
CA PHE A 148 -16.39 15.99 -2.56
C PHE A 148 -17.21 15.08 -1.63
N PRO A 149 -18.47 14.73 -2.00
CA PRO A 149 -19.27 13.78 -1.23
C PRO A 149 -18.58 12.40 -1.22
N SER A 150 -18.30 11.86 -0.04
CA SER A 150 -17.72 10.53 0.17
C SER A 150 -18.73 9.50 0.69
N SER A 151 -19.92 9.93 1.11
CA SER A 151 -21.05 9.03 1.38
C SER A 151 -22.37 9.73 1.10
N GLY A 152 -23.28 9.03 0.44
CA GLY A 152 -24.63 9.52 0.14
C GLY A 152 -25.56 9.54 1.36
N MET A 153 -25.36 8.64 2.33
CA MET A 153 -26.28 8.47 3.46
C MET A 153 -26.06 9.47 4.59
N VAL A 154 -24.80 9.77 4.92
CA VAL A 154 -24.44 10.59 6.09
C VAL A 154 -23.94 12.00 5.73
N ASN A 155 -24.14 12.43 4.47
CA ASN A 155 -23.63 13.70 3.94
C ASN A 155 -22.13 13.94 4.24
N SER A 156 -21.33 12.87 4.29
CA SER A 156 -19.90 12.99 4.56
C SER A 156 -19.17 13.59 3.36
N ARG A 157 -18.16 14.41 3.65
CA ARG A 157 -17.33 15.02 2.62
C ARG A 157 -15.87 14.73 2.89
N ALA A 158 -15.12 14.47 1.84
CA ALA A 158 -13.70 14.25 1.92
C ALA A 158 -12.92 15.17 0.98
N MET A 159 -11.59 15.18 1.16
CA MET A 159 -10.63 15.88 0.33
C MET A 159 -9.45 14.95 0.02
N ALA A 160 -8.81 15.19 -1.11
CA ALA A 160 -7.52 14.61 -1.44
C ALA A 160 -6.41 15.65 -1.27
N GLN A 161 -5.28 15.24 -0.69
CA GLN A 161 -4.05 16.03 -0.65
C GLN A 161 -2.94 15.31 -1.42
N ALA A 162 -2.33 16.00 -2.38
CA ALA A 162 -1.27 15.41 -3.20
C ALA A 162 -0.03 15.06 -2.38
N GLY A 163 0.53 13.88 -2.62
CA GLY A 163 1.75 13.42 -1.98
C GLY A 163 2.65 12.60 -2.91
N VAL A 164 3.94 12.57 -2.57
CA VAL A 164 4.95 11.76 -3.24
C VAL A 164 5.89 11.08 -2.25
N ILE A 165 6.36 9.89 -2.59
CA ILE A 165 7.47 9.19 -1.93
C ILE A 165 8.56 8.99 -2.97
N HIS A 166 9.80 9.34 -2.63
CA HIS A 166 10.98 8.95 -3.41
C HIS A 166 11.40 7.54 -2.97
N VAL A 167 11.69 6.67 -3.93
CA VAL A 167 12.24 5.35 -3.67
C VAL A 167 13.77 5.44 -3.77
N PRO A 168 14.51 5.48 -2.64
CA PRO A 168 15.95 5.69 -2.66
C PRO A 168 16.67 4.50 -3.32
N GLU A 169 17.71 4.77 -4.10
CA GLU A 169 18.53 3.71 -4.71
C GLU A 169 19.23 2.83 -3.66
N ASP A 170 19.68 3.45 -2.56
CA ASP A 170 20.18 2.76 -1.37
C ASP A 170 19.49 3.31 -0.10
N PRO A 171 18.64 2.54 0.58
CA PRO A 171 17.93 2.96 1.78
C PRO A 171 18.85 3.11 3.00
N ARG A 172 20.10 2.65 2.93
CA ARG A 172 21.11 2.79 4.00
C ARG A 172 22.02 4.00 3.81
N ALA A 173 21.94 4.67 2.66
CA ALA A 173 22.73 5.86 2.41
C ALA A 173 22.33 7.02 3.35
N ALA A 174 23.27 7.90 3.66
CA ALA A 174 23.01 9.09 4.47
C ALA A 174 21.92 9.95 3.80
N GLY A 175 20.89 10.34 4.55
CA GLY A 175 19.75 11.12 4.05
C GLY A 175 18.71 10.32 3.24
N ALA A 176 18.90 9.01 3.05
CA ALA A 176 17.92 8.19 2.33
C ALA A 176 16.56 8.13 3.03
N ALA A 177 16.56 8.07 4.38
CA ALA A 177 15.34 8.08 5.18
C ALA A 177 14.53 9.38 4.98
N ASP A 178 15.20 10.54 5.02
CA ASP A 178 14.55 11.84 4.82
C ASP A 178 14.01 11.98 3.40
N SER A 179 14.78 11.50 2.41
CA SER A 179 14.33 11.50 1.01
C SER A 179 13.13 10.58 0.80
N ALA A 180 13.05 9.46 1.51
CA ALA A 180 12.01 8.46 1.37
C ALA A 180 10.76 8.74 2.23
N ALA A 181 10.83 9.75 3.10
CA ALA A 181 9.67 10.19 3.86
C ALA A 181 8.57 10.69 2.91
N PRO A 182 7.29 10.35 3.15
CA PRO A 182 6.20 10.90 2.37
C PRO A 182 6.18 12.42 2.43
N ARG A 183 6.22 13.07 1.26
CA ARG A 183 6.12 14.52 1.12
C ARG A 183 4.71 14.87 0.67
N LEU A 184 3.98 15.58 1.51
CA LEU A 184 2.65 16.10 1.21
C LEU A 184 2.76 17.56 0.77
N PHE A 185 2.02 17.92 -0.28
CA PHE A 185 1.97 19.27 -0.80
C PHE A 185 0.67 19.95 -0.35
N PRO A 186 0.68 21.27 -0.07
CA PRO A 186 -0.52 22.02 0.32
C PRO A 186 -1.41 22.28 -0.91
N ILE A 187 -1.86 21.21 -1.56
CA ILE A 187 -2.66 21.21 -2.80
C ILE A 187 -3.84 20.26 -2.59
N ALA A 188 -5.05 20.82 -2.64
CA ALA A 188 -6.31 20.06 -2.45
C ALA A 188 -6.74 19.33 -3.74
N ARG A 189 -5.87 18.48 -4.26
CA ARG A 189 -6.08 17.68 -5.47
C ARG A 189 -5.44 16.30 -5.30
N GLY A 190 -5.64 15.43 -6.29
CA GLY A 190 -5.08 14.09 -6.27
C GLY A 190 -6.11 13.04 -5.86
N TRP A 191 -7.40 13.28 -6.11
CA TRP A 191 -8.41 12.22 -6.06
C TRP A 191 -7.97 11.03 -6.92
N ARG A 192 -7.50 11.34 -8.14
CA ARG A 192 -6.69 10.44 -8.95
C ARG A 192 -5.29 10.98 -9.13
N VAL A 193 -4.33 10.07 -9.24
CA VAL A 193 -2.92 10.39 -9.50
C VAL A 193 -2.41 9.58 -10.66
N ARG A 194 -1.75 10.22 -11.62
CA ARG A 194 -1.08 9.55 -12.74
C ARG A 194 0.25 10.21 -12.99
N TRP A 195 1.19 9.47 -13.56
CA TRP A 195 2.44 10.07 -14.00
C TRP A 195 2.34 10.47 -15.46
N THR A 196 3.08 11.49 -15.86
CA THR A 196 3.37 11.67 -17.29
C THR A 196 4.15 10.47 -17.80
N THR A 197 4.00 10.12 -19.08
CA THR A 197 4.72 8.99 -19.71
C THR A 197 6.25 9.07 -19.57
N GLY A 198 6.81 10.28 -19.50
CA GLY A 198 8.23 10.52 -19.22
C GLY A 198 8.61 10.48 -17.74
N GLY A 199 7.65 10.33 -16.82
CA GLY A 199 7.87 10.25 -15.37
C GLY A 199 8.30 11.54 -14.68
N ALA A 200 8.46 12.65 -15.41
CA ALA A 200 8.97 13.90 -14.86
C ALA A 200 7.96 14.64 -13.99
N LEU A 201 6.67 14.55 -14.35
CA LEU A 201 5.59 15.27 -13.67
C LEU A 201 4.54 14.29 -13.15
N LEU A 202 4.01 14.60 -11.97
CA LEU A 202 2.82 13.97 -11.40
C LEU A 202 1.59 14.76 -11.86
N ALA A 203 0.64 14.06 -12.47
CA ALA A 203 -0.66 14.57 -12.84
C ALA A 203 -1.65 14.30 -11.70
N LEU A 204 -2.31 15.38 -11.25
CA LEU A 204 -3.29 15.38 -10.18
C LEU A 204 -4.68 15.60 -10.78
N GLY A 205 -5.56 14.62 -10.58
CA GLY A 205 -6.96 14.71 -10.97
C GLY A 205 -7.76 15.62 -10.04
N ASN A 206 -8.79 16.26 -10.60
CA ASN A 206 -9.78 17.01 -9.83
C ASN A 206 -10.60 16.07 -8.93
N SER A 207 -11.13 16.66 -7.86
CA SER A 207 -12.21 16.08 -7.07
C SER A 207 -13.44 15.79 -7.94
N PRO A 208 -14.07 14.63 -7.77
CA PRO A 208 -15.26 14.27 -8.53
C PRO A 208 -16.48 15.05 -8.02
N ALA A 209 -17.49 15.23 -8.86
CA ALA A 209 -18.77 15.79 -8.42
C ALA A 209 -19.49 14.86 -7.44
N ARG A 210 -19.36 13.54 -7.66
CA ARG A 210 -19.77 12.46 -6.77
C ARG A 210 -18.69 11.40 -6.80
N ALA A 211 -18.10 11.07 -5.66
CA ALA A 211 -17.06 10.05 -5.61
C ALA A 211 -17.69 8.65 -5.69
N THR A 212 -17.12 7.81 -6.54
CA THR A 212 -17.31 6.36 -6.59
C THR A 212 -15.91 5.73 -6.71
N ASP A 213 -15.70 4.50 -6.23
CA ASP A 213 -14.35 3.89 -6.17
C ASP A 213 -13.64 3.83 -7.53
N SER A 214 -14.38 3.80 -8.64
CA SER A 214 -13.82 3.74 -10.00
C SER A 214 -13.90 5.06 -10.77
N GLU A 215 -14.41 6.15 -10.16
CA GLU A 215 -14.59 7.43 -10.83
C GLU A 215 -13.26 8.00 -11.32
N GLY A 216 -13.16 8.25 -12.63
CA GLY A 216 -11.96 8.80 -13.26
C GLY A 216 -11.72 10.27 -12.90
N SER A 217 -10.77 10.90 -13.60
CA SER A 217 -10.67 12.35 -13.59
C SER A 217 -10.63 12.87 -15.02
N GLU A 218 -11.52 13.82 -15.32
CA GLU A 218 -11.65 14.41 -16.65
C GLU A 218 -10.56 15.45 -16.93
N THR A 219 -10.05 16.09 -15.88
CA THR A 219 -9.04 17.15 -15.99
C THR A 219 -7.90 16.91 -15.03
N TRP A 220 -6.70 17.27 -15.50
CA TRP A 220 -5.45 16.98 -14.82
C TRP A 220 -4.66 18.25 -14.65
N THR A 221 -3.91 18.32 -13.57
CA THR A 221 -2.96 19.39 -13.28
C THR A 221 -1.59 18.82 -13.00
N SER A 222 -0.52 19.49 -13.45
CA SER A 222 0.84 19.01 -13.19
C SER A 222 1.43 19.52 -11.88
N LEU A 223 2.18 18.64 -11.24
CA LEU A 223 3.01 18.88 -10.07
C LEU A 223 4.42 18.33 -10.35
N ASP A 224 5.43 19.16 -10.15
CA ASP A 224 6.82 18.69 -10.08
C ASP A 224 7.02 17.94 -8.75
N PRO A 225 7.28 16.62 -8.78
CA PRO A 225 7.43 15.84 -7.55
C PRO A 225 8.63 16.29 -6.72
N LYS A 226 9.68 16.87 -7.31
CA LYS A 226 10.91 17.25 -6.58
C LYS A 226 10.73 18.54 -5.81
N THR A 227 10.21 19.57 -6.49
CA THR A 227 10.10 20.93 -5.94
C THR A 227 8.74 21.23 -5.32
N GLY A 228 7.70 20.48 -5.69
CA GLY A 228 6.32 20.81 -5.37
C GLY A 228 5.73 21.93 -6.23
N ALA A 229 6.43 22.35 -7.29
CA ALA A 229 5.93 23.38 -8.20
C ALA A 229 4.67 22.89 -8.92
N PHE A 230 3.60 23.67 -8.80
CA PHE A 230 2.30 23.38 -9.39
C PHE A 230 2.13 24.20 -10.66
N HIS A 231 2.03 23.53 -11.82
CA HIS A 231 2.10 24.19 -13.13
C HIS A 231 0.73 24.38 -13.80
N GLY A 232 -0.36 24.21 -13.06
CA GLY A 232 -1.71 24.34 -13.59
C GLY A 232 -2.08 23.23 -14.58
N THR A 233 -3.16 23.44 -15.34
CA THR A 233 -3.75 22.42 -16.21
C THR A 233 -2.71 21.75 -17.10
N LEU A 234 -2.72 20.42 -17.08
CA LEU A 234 -1.85 19.60 -17.93
C LEU A 234 -2.17 19.92 -19.41
N PRO A 235 -1.19 20.24 -20.26
CA PRO A 235 -1.44 20.45 -21.68
C PRO A 235 -2.14 19.23 -22.29
N THR A 236 -3.12 19.43 -23.18
CA THR A 236 -3.93 18.36 -23.78
C THR A 236 -3.09 17.32 -24.56
N SER A 237 -1.90 17.71 -25.02
CA SER A 237 -0.92 16.83 -25.69
C SER A 237 -0.14 15.93 -24.73
N SER A 238 -0.28 16.13 -23.41
CA SER A 238 0.46 15.39 -22.40
C SER A 238 -0.11 13.98 -22.27
N LYS A 239 0.72 12.98 -22.54
CA LYS A 239 0.34 11.58 -22.35
C LYS A 239 0.59 11.16 -20.92
N LEU A 240 -0.44 10.63 -20.28
CA LEU A 240 -0.36 10.00 -18.97
C LEU A 240 0.06 8.53 -19.12
N ALA A 241 0.87 8.07 -18.18
CA ALA A 241 1.24 6.68 -18.04
C ALA A 241 0.00 5.87 -17.61
N GLU A 242 -0.17 4.71 -18.23
CA GLU A 242 -1.20 3.75 -17.83
C GLU A 242 -0.79 3.04 -16.54
N ASN A 243 -1.70 2.96 -15.59
CA ASN A 243 -1.55 2.05 -14.46
C ASN A 243 -2.05 0.67 -14.89
N ARG A 244 -1.16 -0.32 -14.89
CA ARG A 244 -1.46 -1.69 -15.32
C ARG A 244 -1.66 -2.60 -14.11
N PHE A 245 -2.62 -2.23 -13.27
CA PHE A 245 -3.01 -3.06 -12.15
C PHE A 245 -3.64 -4.36 -12.65
N ILE A 246 -3.17 -5.46 -12.09
CA ILE A 246 -3.77 -6.78 -12.20
C ILE A 246 -4.83 -6.84 -11.11
N ALA A 247 -6.07 -7.04 -11.52
CA ALA A 247 -7.18 -7.24 -10.60
C ALA A 247 -7.03 -8.59 -9.89
N GLY A 248 -7.15 -8.55 -8.57
CA GLY A 248 -7.17 -9.71 -7.70
C GLY A 248 -8.59 -10.13 -7.31
N PRO A 249 -8.70 -11.06 -6.35
CA PRO A 249 -9.98 -11.48 -5.81
C PRO A 249 -10.69 -10.34 -5.07
N PHE A 250 -12.02 -10.38 -5.10
CA PHE A 250 -12.91 -9.55 -4.29
C PHE A 250 -13.25 -10.29 -3.00
N LEU A 251 -13.08 -9.62 -1.85
CA LEU A 251 -13.34 -10.15 -0.52
C LEU A 251 -14.70 -9.63 -0.06
N GLU A 252 -15.68 -10.53 0.11
CA GLU A 252 -17.02 -10.21 0.63
C GLU A 252 -17.17 -10.78 2.06
N PRO A 253 -17.75 -10.02 3.01
CA PRO A 253 -17.94 -10.48 4.38
C PRO A 253 -18.99 -11.59 4.36
N ALA A 254 -18.71 -12.68 5.06
CA ALA A 254 -19.72 -13.70 5.28
C ALA A 254 -20.92 -13.05 6.01
N PRO A 255 -22.15 -13.20 5.51
CA PRO A 255 -23.30 -12.59 6.14
C PRO A 255 -23.49 -13.15 7.55
N MET A 256 -23.86 -12.26 8.49
CA MET A 256 -24.05 -12.56 9.92
C MET A 256 -25.18 -13.57 10.22
N THR A 257 -25.82 -14.13 9.20
CA THR A 257 -26.86 -15.15 9.32
C THR A 257 -26.46 -16.37 8.49
N GLU A 258 -26.56 -17.56 9.09
CA GLU A 258 -26.22 -18.87 8.49
C GLU A 258 -26.96 -19.22 7.18
N ARG A 259 -27.68 -18.27 6.54
CA ARG A 259 -28.54 -18.51 5.38
C ARG A 259 -28.24 -17.73 4.11
N SER A 260 -27.26 -16.81 4.06
CA SER A 260 -26.84 -16.21 2.78
C SER A 260 -25.51 -16.79 2.31
N ALA A 261 -25.60 -17.80 1.44
CA ALA A 261 -24.48 -18.51 0.85
C ALA A 261 -23.94 -17.81 -0.42
N THR A 262 -23.77 -16.49 -0.40
CA THR A 262 -23.26 -15.71 -1.57
C THR A 262 -21.86 -15.15 -1.42
N ALA A 263 -21.26 -15.19 -0.22
CA ALA A 263 -19.83 -14.94 -0.10
C ALA A 263 -19.10 -16.07 -0.84
N LEU A 264 -18.58 -15.79 -2.04
CA LEU A 264 -17.79 -16.75 -2.80
C LEU A 264 -16.58 -17.12 -1.93
N PRO A 265 -16.47 -18.38 -1.44
CA PRO A 265 -15.35 -18.75 -0.60
C PRO A 265 -14.08 -18.61 -1.45
N VAL A 266 -13.14 -17.79 -0.99
CA VAL A 266 -11.79 -17.80 -1.55
C VAL A 266 -11.26 -19.22 -1.35
N ASP A 267 -11.04 -19.94 -2.45
CA ASP A 267 -10.47 -21.27 -2.38
C ASP A 267 -9.03 -21.18 -1.87
N MET A 268 -8.84 -21.49 -0.59
CA MET A 268 -7.53 -21.51 0.04
C MET A 268 -6.77 -22.83 -0.18
N GLN A 269 -7.34 -23.78 -0.91
CA GLN A 269 -6.74 -25.11 -1.06
C GLN A 269 -5.59 -25.13 -2.06
N LYS A 270 -5.68 -24.34 -3.14
CA LYS A 270 -4.66 -24.33 -4.20
C LYS A 270 -4.65 -23.03 -4.99
N ALA A 271 -3.47 -22.55 -5.35
CA ALA A 271 -3.29 -21.52 -6.38
C ALA A 271 -2.30 -21.96 -7.47
N PRO A 272 -2.35 -21.32 -8.66
CA PRO A 272 -1.34 -21.49 -9.68
C PRO A 272 0.06 -21.22 -9.11
N PRO A 273 1.05 -22.10 -9.39
CA PRO A 273 2.41 -21.90 -8.91
C PRO A 273 3.04 -20.65 -9.55
N ILE A 274 3.78 -19.87 -8.76
CA ILE A 274 4.48 -18.67 -9.23
C ILE A 274 5.97 -18.98 -9.34
N THR A 275 6.52 -18.85 -10.54
CA THR A 275 7.98 -19.00 -10.75
C THR A 275 8.70 -17.73 -10.33
N ILE A 276 9.73 -17.88 -9.52
CA ILE A 276 10.68 -16.84 -9.11
C ILE A 276 12.10 -17.29 -9.46
N GLN A 277 13.03 -16.36 -9.58
CA GLN A 277 14.42 -16.62 -9.92
C GLN A 277 15.34 -15.81 -9.00
N ARG A 278 16.31 -16.49 -8.38
CA ARG A 278 17.34 -15.88 -7.54
C ARG A 278 18.72 -16.34 -8.02
N GLY A 279 19.46 -15.41 -8.60
CA GLY A 279 20.69 -15.73 -9.34
C GLY A 279 20.37 -16.67 -10.50
N GLU A 280 21.09 -17.79 -10.59
CA GLU A 280 20.90 -18.81 -11.62
C GLU A 280 19.82 -19.84 -11.24
N LYS A 281 19.37 -19.84 -9.98
CA LYS A 281 18.40 -20.81 -9.47
C LYS A 281 16.97 -20.32 -9.68
N LYS A 282 16.12 -21.20 -10.19
CA LYS A 282 14.67 -21.00 -10.24
C LYS A 282 14.05 -21.60 -8.99
N PHE A 283 12.99 -20.99 -8.49
CA PHE A 283 12.17 -21.54 -7.42
C PHE A 283 10.70 -21.40 -7.81
N THR A 284 9.85 -22.16 -7.15
CA THR A 284 8.41 -22.12 -7.32
C THR A 284 7.77 -21.80 -5.99
N VAL A 285 6.99 -20.71 -5.94
CA VAL A 285 6.08 -20.43 -4.85
C VAL A 285 4.83 -21.28 -5.07
N GLN A 286 4.52 -22.14 -4.11
CA GLN A 286 3.38 -23.02 -4.12
C GLN A 286 2.42 -22.65 -2.99
N SER A 287 1.13 -22.80 -3.23
CA SER A 287 0.10 -22.68 -2.19
C SER A 287 -0.69 -23.97 -2.17
N GLU A 288 -0.54 -24.73 -1.09
CA GLU A 288 -1.23 -26.00 -0.89
C GLU A 288 -1.83 -26.03 0.50
N ARG A 289 -3.14 -26.35 0.59
CA ARG A 289 -3.88 -26.48 1.85
C ARG A 289 -3.72 -25.26 2.77
N GLY A 290 -3.73 -24.05 2.19
CA GLY A 290 -3.59 -22.80 2.93
C GLY A 290 -2.20 -22.55 3.50
N VAL A 291 -1.16 -23.18 2.96
CA VAL A 291 0.24 -22.89 3.32
C VAL A 291 1.01 -22.50 2.06
N ILE A 292 1.75 -21.39 2.16
CA ILE A 292 2.64 -20.90 1.12
C ILE A 292 4.04 -21.44 1.38
N THR A 293 4.61 -22.12 0.39
CA THR A 293 5.98 -22.64 0.43
C THR A 293 6.77 -22.22 -0.79
N ILE A 294 8.10 -22.16 -0.67
CA ILE A 294 9.03 -21.98 -1.77
C ILE A 294 9.81 -23.28 -1.97
N VAL A 295 9.75 -23.81 -3.19
CA VAL A 295 10.37 -25.09 -3.56
C VAL A 295 11.40 -24.87 -4.66
N GLU A 296 12.59 -25.47 -4.52
CA GLU A 296 13.60 -25.53 -5.57
C GLU A 296 13.30 -26.75 -6.49
N PRO A 297 12.95 -26.53 -7.77
CA PRO A 297 12.60 -27.61 -8.69
C PRO A 297 13.83 -28.48 -9.01
N GLY A 298 13.63 -29.80 -9.02
CA GLY A 298 14.62 -30.77 -9.49
C GLY A 298 15.57 -31.33 -8.41
N THR A 299 15.58 -30.76 -7.21
CA THR A 299 16.28 -31.36 -6.06
C THR A 299 15.36 -32.32 -5.32
N ALA A 300 15.41 -33.60 -5.70
CA ALA A 300 14.78 -34.67 -4.92
C ALA A 300 15.35 -34.64 -3.50
N GLY A 301 14.52 -34.26 -2.52
CA GLY A 301 14.91 -34.14 -1.11
C GLY A 301 15.20 -32.72 -0.61
N ALA A 302 15.04 -31.66 -1.43
CA ALA A 302 15.07 -30.30 -0.90
C ALA A 302 13.78 -30.02 -0.09
N SER A 303 13.94 -29.75 1.21
CA SER A 303 12.83 -29.38 2.07
C SER A 303 12.20 -28.07 1.58
N PRO A 304 10.88 -28.04 1.33
CA PRO A 304 10.15 -26.80 1.04
C PRO A 304 10.40 -25.77 2.14
N ARG A 305 10.62 -24.51 1.76
CA ARG A 305 10.74 -23.41 2.72
C ARG A 305 9.36 -22.82 2.97
N VAL A 306 8.87 -22.94 4.20
CA VAL A 306 7.58 -22.34 4.58
C VAL A 306 7.71 -20.83 4.60
N VAL A 307 6.80 -20.14 3.93
CA VAL A 307 6.69 -18.67 3.94
C VAL A 307 5.65 -18.23 4.96
N GLY A 308 4.47 -18.83 4.94
CA GLY A 308 3.37 -18.42 5.81
C GLY A 308 2.06 -19.08 5.42
N ALA A 309 0.98 -18.64 6.07
CA ALA A 309 -0.36 -19.13 5.80
C ALA A 309 -1.00 -18.42 4.59
N GLY A 310 -1.91 -19.10 3.94
CA GLY A 310 -2.77 -18.55 2.92
C GLY A 310 -2.44 -18.97 1.49
N VAL A 311 -2.79 -18.10 0.54
CA VAL A 311 -2.66 -18.32 -0.89
C VAL A 311 -1.88 -17.19 -1.54
N ALA A 312 -0.82 -17.52 -2.26
CA ALA A 312 -0.01 -16.56 -2.99
C ALA A 312 -0.75 -16.09 -4.26
N LEU A 313 -0.80 -14.77 -4.45
CA LEU A 313 -1.41 -14.10 -5.60
C LEU A 313 -0.35 -13.64 -6.61
N ALA A 314 0.75 -13.07 -6.10
CA ALA A 314 1.83 -12.52 -6.92
C ALA A 314 3.15 -12.56 -6.15
N ALA A 315 4.25 -12.52 -6.88
CA ALA A 315 5.58 -12.38 -6.29
C ALA A 315 6.50 -11.55 -7.20
N THR A 316 7.40 -10.80 -6.58
CA THR A 316 8.55 -10.19 -7.26
C THR A 316 9.48 -11.25 -7.82
N ALA A 317 10.34 -10.85 -8.77
CA ALA A 317 11.21 -11.76 -9.52
C ALA A 317 12.06 -12.66 -8.61
N GLY A 318 12.66 -12.10 -7.56
CA GLY A 318 13.46 -12.83 -6.57
C GLY A 318 12.66 -13.45 -5.42
N GLY A 319 11.34 -13.24 -5.38
CA GLY A 319 10.45 -13.75 -4.33
C GLY A 319 10.67 -13.16 -2.94
N ARG A 320 11.34 -12.01 -2.81
CA ARG A 320 11.45 -11.28 -1.54
C ARG A 320 10.09 -10.74 -1.09
N TYR A 321 9.22 -10.33 -2.02
CA TYR A 321 7.87 -9.87 -1.71
C TYR A 321 6.86 -10.81 -2.36
N ILE A 322 6.00 -11.42 -1.55
CA ILE A 322 4.94 -12.32 -1.99
C ILE A 322 3.60 -11.76 -1.48
N VAL A 323 2.74 -11.37 -2.40
CA VAL A 323 1.36 -10.94 -2.11
C VAL A 323 0.53 -12.18 -1.88
N ALA A 324 -0.27 -12.17 -0.83
CA ALA A 324 -1.09 -13.30 -0.47
C ALA A 324 -2.42 -12.86 0.14
N LEU A 325 -3.39 -13.77 0.08
CA LEU A 325 -4.53 -13.77 0.99
C LEU A 325 -4.20 -14.68 2.16
N SER A 326 -4.16 -14.14 3.37
CA SER A 326 -3.85 -14.89 4.59
C SER A 326 -5.06 -14.93 5.52
N PRO A 327 -5.25 -15.99 6.32
CA PRO A 327 -6.19 -15.95 7.42
C PRO A 327 -5.90 -14.77 8.35
N ALA A 328 -6.94 -14.03 8.74
CA ALA A 328 -6.80 -12.87 9.61
C ALA A 328 -6.36 -13.29 11.02
N VAL A 329 -5.36 -12.60 11.58
CA VAL A 329 -4.79 -12.91 12.92
C VAL A 329 -5.77 -12.56 14.05
N GLN A 330 -6.58 -11.51 13.88
CA GLN A 330 -7.56 -11.06 14.88
C GLN A 330 -8.96 -11.58 14.56
N LYS A 331 -9.47 -12.49 15.39
CA LYS A 331 -10.85 -12.95 15.35
C LYS A 331 -11.76 -12.00 16.15
N GLY A 332 -12.85 -11.54 15.56
CA GLY A 332 -13.87 -10.74 16.23
C GLY A 332 -15.15 -10.67 15.38
N ASP A 333 -16.29 -10.47 16.04
CA ASP A 333 -17.60 -10.42 15.38
C ASP A 333 -17.60 -9.34 14.28
N GLY A 334 -17.99 -9.72 13.06
CA GLY A 334 -18.03 -8.84 11.88
C GLY A 334 -16.69 -8.60 11.16
N ARG A 335 -15.61 -9.29 11.54
CA ARG A 335 -14.31 -9.20 10.82
C ARG A 335 -14.15 -10.28 9.76
N PHE A 336 -13.39 -9.96 8.72
CA PHE A 336 -13.09 -10.87 7.63
C PHE A 336 -12.19 -12.01 8.11
N PRO A 337 -12.46 -13.27 7.71
CA PRO A 337 -11.58 -14.38 8.03
C PRO A 337 -10.26 -14.35 7.24
N ILE A 338 -10.16 -13.50 6.22
CA ILE A 338 -9.05 -13.40 5.28
C ILE A 338 -8.66 -11.93 5.12
N GLU A 339 -7.37 -11.65 5.01
CA GLU A 339 -6.83 -10.32 4.76
C GLU A 339 -5.74 -10.36 3.68
N ALA A 340 -5.60 -9.25 2.94
CA ALA A 340 -4.52 -9.05 1.99
C ALA A 340 -3.21 -8.72 2.73
N VAL A 341 -2.19 -9.55 2.52
CA VAL A 341 -0.87 -9.37 3.15
C VAL A 341 0.24 -9.45 2.12
N VAL A 342 1.38 -8.86 2.48
CA VAL A 342 2.66 -9.08 1.80
C VAL A 342 3.62 -9.75 2.77
N TYR A 343 4.05 -10.95 2.39
CA TYR A 343 5.16 -11.64 3.02
C TYR A 343 6.47 -11.08 2.50
N THR A 344 7.32 -10.61 3.41
CA THR A 344 8.71 -10.23 3.10
C THR A 344 9.63 -11.36 3.51
N VAL A 345 10.22 -12.03 2.52
CA VAL A 345 11.09 -13.19 2.68
C VAL A 345 12.53 -12.72 2.74
N ALA A 346 13.18 -12.88 3.88
CA ALA A 346 14.62 -12.77 4.00
C ALA A 346 15.26 -14.12 3.74
N TRP A 347 16.28 -14.10 2.89
CA TRP A 347 16.91 -15.29 2.34
C TRP A 347 18.31 -15.54 2.88
#